data_AF-A0A383EQ69-F1
#
_entry.id   AF-A0A383EQ69-F1
#
_cell.length_a   1.000
_cell.length_b   1.000
_cell.length_c   1.000
_cell.angle_alpha   90.00
_cell.angle_beta   90.00
_cell.angle_gamma   90.00
#
_symmetry.space_group_name_H-M   'P 1'
#
loop_
_entity.id
_entity.type
_entity.pdbx_description
1 polymer ?
#
loop_
_entity_poly.entity_id
_entity_poly.type
_entity_poly.pdbx_seq_one_letter_code
_entity_poly.pdbx_strand_id
1 'polypeptide(L)'
;MPKRLYLDKISVHFMRLKSIQEEREYTKYVIDERLCYYEPSRNKFQKTFVQELSSSLNQKQKSIHPKFFYDKNGSKLFEEICKLSEYYLTRTEISILTQLYD
;
A
#
# COMPACT_ATOMS: atom_id res chain seq x y z
N MET A 1 -22.07 -0.22 51.28
CA MET A 1 -20.97 -1.22 51.34
C MET A 1 -21.57 -2.58 51.01
N PRO A 2 -20.92 -3.50 50.28
CA PRO A 2 -19.46 -3.73 50.22
C PRO A 2 -18.88 -3.74 48.78
N LYS A 3 -17.68 -3.16 48.61
CA LYS A 3 -16.36 -3.81 48.42
C LYS A 3 -15.94 -4.00 46.95
N ARG A 4 -15.20 -2.99 46.51
CA ARG A 4 -14.03 -3.01 45.62
C ARG A 4 -13.29 -4.35 45.64
N LEU A 5 -13.14 -4.97 44.47
CA LEU A 5 -12.00 -5.80 44.11
C LEU A 5 -11.39 -5.19 42.84
N TYR A 6 -10.07 -5.04 42.86
CA TYR A 6 -9.27 -4.33 41.87
C TYR A 6 -8.41 -5.38 41.14
N LEU A 7 -8.25 -5.19 39.81
CA LEU A 7 -7.29 -5.84 38.89
C LEU A 7 -7.72 -7.26 38.45
N ASP A 8 -7.85 -7.56 37.15
CA ASP A 8 -6.83 -7.34 36.14
C ASP A 8 -7.27 -6.71 34.82
N LYS A 9 -6.31 -5.98 34.26
CA LYS A 9 -6.28 -5.40 32.93
C LYS A 9 -6.55 -6.47 31.87
N ILE A 10 -7.47 -6.19 30.94
CA ILE A 10 -7.16 -6.03 29.51
C ILE A 10 -8.30 -5.19 28.95
N SER A 11 -7.99 -3.92 28.72
CA SER A 11 -8.81 -3.01 27.96
C SER A 11 -8.73 -3.44 26.49
N VAL A 12 -9.63 -4.30 26.03
CA VAL A 12 -9.91 -4.38 24.59
C VAL A 12 -10.88 -3.26 24.30
N HIS A 13 -10.33 -2.04 24.25
CA HIS A 13 -10.99 -0.91 23.65
C HIS A 13 -11.29 -1.33 22.20
N PHE A 14 -12.54 -1.72 21.97
CA PHE A 14 -13.09 -2.01 20.66
C PHE A 14 -13.08 -0.71 19.86
N MET A 15 -11.89 -0.38 19.35
CA MET A 15 -11.66 0.69 18.42
C MET A 15 -12.45 0.31 17.19
N ARG A 16 -13.56 1.01 16.95
CA ARG A 16 -14.30 0.98 15.69
C ARG A 16 -13.31 1.39 14.60
N LEU A 17 -12.66 0.41 13.98
CA LEU A 17 -11.73 0.60 12.88
C LEU A 17 -12.54 1.14 11.70
N LYS A 18 -12.67 2.47 11.60
CA LYS A 18 -12.80 3.09 10.28
C LYS A 18 -11.66 2.52 9.46
N SER A 19 -11.96 1.90 8.33
CA SER A 19 -10.89 1.36 7.50
C SER A 19 -9.95 2.52 7.16
N ILE A 20 -8.64 2.25 7.11
CA ILE A 20 -7.63 3.23 6.66
C ILE A 20 -8.03 3.87 5.30
N GLN A 21 -8.92 3.20 4.56
CA GLN A 21 -9.45 3.61 3.26
C GLN A 21 -10.51 4.72 3.39
N GLU A 22 -11.40 4.66 4.39
CA GLU A 22 -12.35 5.76 4.69
C GLU A 22 -11.61 7.02 5.16
N GLU A 23 -10.51 6.86 5.90
CA GLU A 23 -9.71 7.98 6.41
C GLU A 23 -8.85 8.66 5.33
N ARG A 24 -8.64 7.99 4.19
CA ARG A 24 -7.75 8.45 3.11
C ARG A 24 -8.47 9.04 1.90
N GLU A 25 -9.77 9.32 1.99
CA GLU A 25 -10.56 9.95 0.93
C GLU A 25 -10.51 9.15 -0.39
N TYR A 26 -10.77 7.84 -0.35
CA TYR A 26 -10.90 7.00 -1.56
C TYR A 26 -12.37 6.69 -1.86
N THR A 27 -12.77 6.80 -3.13
CA THR A 27 -14.08 6.38 -3.65
C THR A 27 -14.00 4.92 -4.11
N LYS A 28 -14.90 4.07 -3.59
CA LYS A 28 -15.02 2.66 -3.97
C LYS A 28 -15.90 2.52 -5.21
N TYR A 29 -15.44 1.77 -6.20
CA TYR A 29 -16.17 1.38 -7.39
C TYR A 29 -16.31 -0.13 -7.43
N VAL A 30 -17.55 -0.61 -7.59
CA VAL A 30 -17.86 -2.04 -7.67
C VAL A 30 -18.09 -2.39 -9.13
N ILE A 31 -17.37 -3.40 -9.63
CA ILE A 31 -17.52 -3.94 -10.98
C ILE A 31 -18.47 -5.14 -10.96
N ASP A 32 -18.28 -6.07 -10.01
CA ASP A 32 -19.15 -7.23 -9.79
C ASP A 32 -19.11 -7.70 -8.30
N GLU A 33 -19.73 -8.84 -8.00
CA GLU A 33 -19.81 -9.41 -6.62
C GLU A 33 -18.43 -9.64 -5.97
N ARG A 34 -17.38 -9.84 -6.77
CA ARG A 34 -16.02 -10.18 -6.33
C ARG A 34 -14.97 -9.16 -6.75
N LEU A 35 -15.30 -8.22 -7.63
CA LEU A 35 -14.38 -7.22 -8.16
C LEU A 35 -14.81 -5.80 -7.78
N CYS A 36 -13.95 -5.12 -7.01
CA CYS A 36 -14.07 -3.69 -6.74
C CYS A 36 -12.69 -3.04 -6.74
N TYR A 37 -12.64 -1.74 -7.05
CA TYR A 37 -11.41 -0.94 -6.99
C TYR A 37 -11.68 0.38 -6.26
N TYR A 38 -10.61 1.07 -5.88
CA TYR A 38 -10.68 2.33 -5.14
C TYR A 38 -9.90 3.42 -5.88
N GLU A 39 -10.52 4.57 -6.11
CA GLU A 39 -9.88 5.75 -6.70
C GLU A 39 -9.69 6.82 -5.61
N PRO A 40 -8.53 7.48 -5.50
CA PRO A 40 -8.39 8.62 -4.61
C PRO A 40 -9.29 9.78 -5.07
N SER A 41 -9.94 10.48 -4.14
CA SER A 41 -10.67 11.71 -4.41
C SER A 41 -9.76 12.72 -5.14
N ARG A 42 -10.21 13.22 -6.31
CA ARG A 42 -9.42 13.96 -7.32
C ARG A 42 -8.68 15.23 -6.86
N ASN A 43 -8.71 15.60 -5.57
CA ASN A 43 -8.08 16.80 -5.02
C ASN A 43 -6.75 16.52 -4.30
N LYS A 44 -5.84 15.75 -4.90
CA LYS A 44 -4.51 15.56 -4.35
C LYS A 44 -3.52 16.45 -5.09
N PHE A 45 -3.07 17.54 -4.45
CA PHE A 45 -1.94 18.32 -4.93
C PHE A 45 -0.69 17.42 -4.91
N GLN A 46 -0.29 16.91 -6.07
CA GLN A 46 0.90 16.07 -6.18
C GLN A 46 2.12 16.96 -6.41
N LYS A 47 3.16 16.73 -5.62
CA LYS A 47 4.45 17.39 -5.82
C LYS A 47 5.06 16.90 -7.14
N THR A 48 5.74 17.79 -7.84
CA THR A 48 6.55 17.42 -9.01
C THR A 48 7.74 16.55 -8.59
N PHE A 49 8.34 15.82 -9.53
CA PHE A 49 9.58 15.06 -9.31
C PHE A 49 10.65 15.89 -8.60
N VAL A 50 10.92 17.10 -9.11
CA VAL A 50 11.94 18.01 -8.56
C VAL A 50 11.60 18.43 -7.13
N GLN A 51 10.33 18.76 -6.86
CA GLN A 51 9.89 19.15 -5.52
C GLN A 51 10.03 18.00 -4.51
N GLU A 52 9.67 16.78 -4.91
CA GLU A 52 9.81 15.61 -4.04
C GLU A 52 11.28 15.33 -3.73
N LEU A 53 12.11 15.25 -4.76
CA LEU A 53 13.53 14.93 -4.63
C LEU A 53 14.28 16.01 -3.83
N SER A 54 14.03 17.28 -4.12
CA SER A 54 14.60 18.39 -3.36
C SER A 54 14.20 18.31 -1.89
N SER A 55 12.94 18.02 -1.59
CA SER A 55 12.49 17.91 -0.21
C SER A 55 13.10 16.72 0.53
N SER A 56 13.23 15.54 -0.10
CA SER A 56 13.68 14.31 0.55
C SER A 56 15.21 14.22 0.68
N LEU A 57 15.96 14.78 -0.28
CA LEU A 57 17.42 14.79 -0.24
C LEU A 57 17.98 15.88 0.70
N ASN A 58 17.19 16.90 1.04
CA ASN A 58 17.54 17.91 2.04
C ASN A 58 17.23 17.48 3.49
N GLN A 59 16.61 16.31 3.71
CA GLN A 59 16.38 15.78 5.05
C GLN A 59 17.69 15.25 5.67
N LYS A 60 17.74 15.22 7.02
CA LYS A 60 18.86 14.61 7.76
C LYS A 60 19.06 13.15 7.36
N GLN A 61 17.97 12.38 7.29
CA GLN A 61 17.96 11.04 6.70
C GLN A 61 17.44 11.16 5.26
N LYS A 62 18.33 11.02 4.29
CA LYS A 62 17.99 11.12 2.88
C LYS A 62 17.20 9.88 2.45
N SER A 63 16.21 10.09 1.60
CA SER A 63 15.41 9.03 1.00
C SER A 63 14.96 9.41 -0.41
N ILE A 64 14.60 8.40 -1.21
CA ILE A 64 13.98 8.58 -2.53
C ILE A 64 12.75 7.67 -2.57
N HIS A 65 11.62 8.20 -3.03
CA HIS A 65 10.41 7.40 -3.17
C HIS A 65 10.60 6.32 -4.26
N PRO A 66 10.31 5.03 -4.00
CA PRO A 66 10.59 3.94 -4.95
C PRO A 66 9.93 4.08 -6.32
N LYS A 67 8.85 4.86 -6.43
CA LYS A 67 8.20 5.20 -7.71
C LYS A 67 9.17 5.79 -8.75
N PHE A 68 10.25 6.42 -8.32
CA PHE A 68 11.26 6.99 -9.21
C PHE A 68 12.31 5.98 -9.69
N PHE A 69 12.23 4.72 -9.28
CA PHE A 69 13.07 3.66 -9.84
C PHE A 69 12.62 3.21 -11.21
N TYR A 70 11.37 3.48 -11.62
CA TYR A 70 10.78 2.92 -12.82
C TYR A 70 10.84 3.88 -14.03
N ASP A 71 12.03 4.39 -14.34
CA ASP A 71 12.28 4.97 -15.67
C ASP A 71 12.44 3.85 -16.72
N LYS A 72 12.83 4.17 -17.96
CA LYS A 72 13.03 3.17 -19.00
C LYS A 72 14.02 2.07 -18.59
N ASN A 73 15.11 2.44 -17.93
CA ASN A 73 16.18 1.50 -17.57
C ASN A 73 15.81 0.70 -16.33
N GLY A 74 15.25 1.35 -15.31
CA GLY A 74 14.84 0.67 -14.10
C GLY A 74 13.61 -0.21 -14.29
N SER A 75 12.73 0.13 -15.24
CA SER A 75 11.65 -0.80 -15.68
C SER A 75 12.24 -2.05 -16.32
N LYS A 76 13.20 -1.92 -17.24
CA LYS A 76 13.91 -3.07 -17.82
C LYS A 76 14.62 -3.90 -16.75
N LEU A 77 15.28 -3.24 -15.78
CA LEU A 77 15.94 -3.94 -14.69
C LEU A 77 14.92 -4.73 -13.85
N PHE A 78 13.75 -4.15 -13.57
CA PHE A 78 12.69 -4.83 -12.84
C PHE A 78 12.15 -6.05 -13.60
N GLU A 79 11.98 -5.96 -14.93
CA GLU A 79 11.61 -7.11 -15.76
C GLU A 79 12.63 -8.26 -15.65
N GLU A 80 13.94 -7.95 -15.59
CA GLU A 80 14.95 -8.97 -15.36
C GLU A 80 14.90 -9.51 -13.92
N ILE A 81 14.63 -8.67 -12.92
CA ILE A 81 14.43 -9.11 -11.53
C ILE A 81 13.28 -10.12 -11.44
N CYS A 82 12.16 -9.90 -12.15
CA CYS A 82 11.02 -10.81 -12.18
C CYS A 82 11.34 -12.22 -12.69
N LYS A 83 12.46 -12.41 -13.41
CA LYS A 83 12.90 -13.71 -13.93
C LYS A 83 13.84 -14.44 -12.97
N LEU A 84 14.37 -13.77 -11.95
CA LEU A 84 15.28 -14.37 -10.98
C LEU A 84 14.56 -15.46 -10.18
N SER A 85 15.28 -16.55 -9.87
CA SER A 85 14.74 -17.66 -9.07
C SER A 85 14.28 -17.20 -7.69
N GLU A 86 15.02 -16.26 -7.10
CA GLU A 86 14.83 -15.68 -5.78
C GLU A 86 13.60 -14.77 -5.72
N TYR A 87 13.25 -14.12 -6.84
CA TYR A 87 12.09 -13.23 -6.93
C TYR A 87 10.86 -13.98 -7.43
N TYR A 88 10.34 -14.87 -6.59
CA TYR A 88 9.25 -15.78 -6.98
C TYR A 88 7.89 -15.10 -7.22
N LEU A 89 7.68 -13.87 -6.73
CA LEU A 89 6.38 -13.19 -6.68
C LEU A 89 5.67 -13.16 -8.04
N THR A 90 6.33 -12.66 -9.08
CA THR A 90 5.73 -12.53 -10.41
C THR A 90 5.31 -13.88 -10.99
N ARG A 91 6.16 -14.91 -10.83
CA ARG A 91 5.85 -16.27 -11.31
C ARG A 91 4.65 -16.87 -10.56
N THR A 92 4.58 -16.66 -9.25
CA THR A 92 3.47 -17.16 -8.43
C THR A 92 2.17 -16.45 -8.76
N GLU A 93 2.18 -15.12 -8.92
CA GLU A 93 1.00 -14.35 -9.34
C GLU A 93 0.47 -14.82 -10.68
N ILE A 94 1.35 -14.98 -11.69
CA ILE A 94 0.97 -15.51 -13.01
C ILE A 94 0.36 -16.91 -12.87
N SER A 95 0.98 -17.81 -12.10
CA SER A 95 0.47 -19.18 -11.91
C SER A 95 -0.93 -19.21 -11.31
N ILE A 96 -1.21 -18.37 -10.32
CA ILE A 96 -2.53 -18.28 -9.68
C ILE A 96 -3.55 -17.73 -10.69
N LEU A 97 -3.19 -16.67 -11.42
CA LEU A 97 -4.07 -16.08 -12.42
C LEU A 97 -4.42 -17.09 -13.51
N THR A 98 -3.43 -17.81 -14.07
CA THR A 98 -3.67 -18.85 -15.09
C THR A 98 -4.66 -19.91 -14.57
N GLN A 99 -4.49 -20.41 -13.34
CA GLN A 99 -5.38 -21.40 -12.73
C GLN A 99 -6.82 -20.93 -12.53
N LEU A 100 -7.07 -19.62 -12.49
CA LEU A 100 -8.43 -19.06 -12.36
C LEU A 100 -9.13 -18.90 -13.72
N TYR A 101 -8.38 -18.92 -14.81
CA TYR A 101 -8.90 -18.77 -16.18
C TYR A 101 -9.04 -20.11 -16.93
N ASP A 102 -8.42 -21.17 -16.43
CA ASP A 102 -8.57 -22.57 -16.89
C ASP A 102 -9.83 -23.22 -16.30
#